data_AF-A0A841NM47-F1
#
_entry.id   AF-A0A841NM47-F1
#
_cell.length_a   1.000
_cell.length_b   1.000
_cell.length_c   1.000
_cell.angle_alpha   90.00
_cell.angle_beta   90.00
_cell.angle_gamma   90.00
#
_symmetry.space_group_name_H-M   'P 1'
#
loop_
_entity.id
_entity.type
_entity.pdbx_description
1 polymer ?
#
loop_
_entity_poly.entity_id
_entity_poly.type
_entity_poly.pdbx_seq_one_letter_code
_entity_poly.pdbx_strand_id
1 'polypeptide(L)'
;MEKQIHKIGTPDYKKIYIDILKKKYPEKAERCTVILQKEQLTSLDVVHLNEIIFGKESAVKNQAHKSYDTEAIHEILNYQSKNSLSNSQLARHFRISRNTVAKWKKNT
;
A
#
# COMPACT_ATOMS: atom_id res chain seq x y z
N MET A 1 -3.62 -26.32 -16.79
CA MET A 1 -4.40 -25.20 -17.32
C MET A 1 -4.94 -24.43 -16.15
N GLU A 2 -4.44 -23.23 -15.89
CA GLU A 2 -5.02 -22.34 -14.88
C GLU A 2 -5.15 -20.97 -15.52
N LYS A 3 -6.32 -20.71 -16.10
CA LYS A 3 -6.66 -19.41 -16.66
C LYS A 3 -6.90 -18.46 -15.49
N GLN A 4 -5.92 -17.60 -15.21
CA GLN A 4 -6.09 -16.48 -14.30
C GLN A 4 -7.13 -15.51 -14.88
N ILE A 5 -8.33 -15.55 -14.31
CA ILE A 5 -9.43 -14.62 -14.59
C ILE A 5 -8.96 -13.23 -14.17
N HIS A 6 -8.54 -12.40 -15.14
CA HIS A 6 -8.26 -11.00 -14.90
C HIS A 6 -9.61 -10.29 -14.69
N LYS A 7 -9.83 -9.76 -13.47
CA LYS A 7 -10.91 -8.80 -13.21
C LYS A 7 -10.65 -7.55 -14.04
N ILE A 8 -11.40 -7.38 -15.12
CA ILE A 8 -11.39 -6.20 -15.98
C ILE A 8 -11.81 -5.00 -15.11
N GLY A 9 -10.85 -4.14 -14.73
CA GLY A 9 -11.10 -2.93 -13.96
C GLY A 9 -10.08 -2.60 -12.87
N THR A 10 -9.34 -3.60 -12.36
CA THR A 10 -8.26 -3.39 -11.39
C THR A 10 -6.91 -3.63 -12.04
N PRO A 11 -6.00 -2.64 -12.06
CA PRO A 11 -4.66 -2.84 -12.60
C PRO A 11 -3.92 -3.92 -11.79
N ASP A 12 -3.29 -4.88 -12.48
CA ASP A 12 -2.43 -5.90 -11.89
C ASP A 12 -1.14 -5.26 -11.35
N TYR A 13 -1.21 -4.66 -10.16
CA TYR A 13 -0.10 -3.99 -9.52
C TYR A 13 1.16 -4.88 -9.46
N LYS A 14 0.97 -6.19 -9.25
CA LYS A 14 2.08 -7.17 -9.24
C LYS A 14 2.83 -7.20 -10.57
N LYS A 15 2.13 -7.33 -11.70
CA LYS A 15 2.77 -7.32 -13.02
C LYS A 15 3.41 -5.97 -13.33
N ILE A 16 2.72 -4.87 -13.02
CA ILE A 16 3.21 -3.52 -13.29
C ILE A 16 4.53 -3.29 -12.55
N TYR A 17 4.59 -3.60 -11.25
CA TYR A 17 5.81 -3.44 -10.47
C TYR A 17 6.92 -4.40 -10.88
N ILE A 18 6.59 -5.66 -11.22
CA ILE A 18 7.59 -6.61 -11.76
C ILE A 18 8.20 -6.07 -13.06
N ASP A 19 7.41 -5.51 -13.96
CA ASP A 19 7.88 -4.96 -15.23
C ASP A 19 8.78 -3.72 -15.00
N ILE A 20 8.36 -2.81 -14.10
CA ILE A 20 9.16 -1.65 -13.69
C ILE A 20 10.49 -2.07 -13.07
N LEU A 21 10.48 -3.07 -12.19
CA LEU A 21 11.69 -3.58 -11.54
C LEU A 21 12.64 -4.20 -12.56
N LYS A 22 12.14 -5.05 -13.47
CA LYS A 22 12.94 -5.65 -14.54
C LYS A 22 13.55 -4.61 -15.49
N LYS A 23 12.81 -3.54 -15.79
CA LYS A 23 13.20 -2.57 -16.81
C LYS A 23 14.05 -1.40 -16.29
N LYS A 24 13.86 -0.98 -15.04
CA LYS A 24 14.54 0.21 -14.48
C LYS A 24 15.36 -0.05 -13.23
N TYR A 25 14.97 -1.00 -12.37
CA TYR A 25 15.57 -1.16 -11.04
C TYR A 25 15.76 -2.63 -10.64
N PRO A 26 16.55 -3.41 -11.40
CA PRO A 26 16.75 -4.84 -11.11
C PRO A 26 17.39 -5.07 -9.74
N GLU A 27 18.24 -4.15 -9.28
CA GLU A 27 18.88 -4.19 -7.95
C GLU A 27 17.89 -4.09 -6.78
N LYS A 28 16.71 -3.50 -7.00
CA LYS A 28 15.67 -3.33 -5.97
C LYS A 28 14.65 -4.47 -5.99
N ALA A 29 14.73 -5.34 -7.00
CA ALA A 29 13.77 -6.43 -7.20
C ALA A 29 13.73 -7.33 -5.97
N GLU A 30 14.87 -7.73 -5.42
CA GLU A 30 14.95 -8.59 -4.23
C GLU A 30 14.19 -8.02 -3.02
N ARG A 31 14.27 -6.72 -2.79
CA ARG A 31 13.54 -6.05 -1.69
C ARG A 31 12.03 -6.01 -1.93
N CYS A 32 11.61 -5.84 -3.18
CA CYS A 32 10.21 -5.83 -3.56
C CYS A 32 9.59 -7.23 -3.65
N THR A 33 10.40 -8.28 -3.85
CA THR A 33 9.93 -9.68 -3.97
C THR A 33 9.13 -10.12 -2.76
N VAL A 34 9.54 -9.73 -1.54
CA VAL A 34 8.85 -10.07 -0.29
C VAL A 34 7.40 -9.55 -0.30
N ILE A 35 7.19 -8.36 -0.86
CA ILE A 35 5.87 -7.73 -0.94
C ILE A 35 5.08 -8.31 -2.13
N LEU A 36 5.75 -8.53 -3.27
CA LEU A 36 5.16 -9.11 -4.47
C LEU A 36 4.78 -10.59 -4.30
N GLN A 37 5.34 -11.29 -3.32
CA GLN A 37 4.98 -12.67 -3.00
C GLN A 37 3.61 -12.79 -2.31
N LYS A 38 3.06 -11.70 -1.77
CA LYS A 38 1.70 -11.72 -1.21
C LYS A 38 0.67 -12.06 -2.27
N GLU A 39 -0.38 -12.79 -1.85
CA GLU A 39 -1.46 -13.22 -2.72
C GLU A 39 -2.35 -12.05 -3.16
N GLN A 40 -2.60 -11.11 -2.24
CA GLN A 40 -3.28 -9.85 -2.50
C GLN A 40 -2.36 -8.70 -2.12
N LEU A 41 -2.14 -7.76 -3.04
CA LEU A 41 -1.43 -6.52 -2.75
C LEU A 41 -2.43 -5.52 -2.21
N THR A 42 -2.21 -5.09 -0.97
CA THR A 42 -3.03 -4.05 -0.35
C THR A 42 -2.60 -2.68 -0.86
N SER A 43 -3.44 -1.67 -0.72
CA SER A 43 -3.08 -0.29 -1.06
C SER A 43 -1.84 0.18 -0.25
N LEU A 44 -1.60 -0.40 0.93
CA LEU A 44 -0.37 -0.20 1.71
C LEU A 44 0.86 -0.84 1.06
N ASP A 45 0.74 -2.07 0.57
CA ASP A 45 1.82 -2.77 -0.13
C ASP A 45 2.22 -2.01 -1.41
N VAL A 46 1.24 -1.47 -2.14
CA VAL A 46 1.47 -0.62 -3.32
C VAL A 46 2.24 0.65 -2.94
N VAL A 47 1.89 1.30 -1.83
CA VAL A 47 2.61 2.48 -1.34
C VAL A 47 4.04 2.13 -0.94
N HIS A 48 4.24 1.00 -0.26
CA HIS A 48 5.55 0.53 0.15
C HIS A 48 6.44 0.20 -1.07
N LEU A 49 5.89 -0.49 -2.07
CA LEU A 49 6.57 -0.76 -3.34
C LEU A 49 6.97 0.54 -4.04
N ASN A 50 6.08 1.52 -4.08
CA ASN A 50 6.38 2.82 -4.67
C ASN A 50 7.52 3.54 -3.92
N GLU A 51 7.54 3.51 -2.58
CA GLU A 51 8.61 4.09 -1.77
C GLU A 51 9.96 3.38 -1.98
N ILE A 52 9.98 2.05 -2.11
CA ILE A 52 11.22 1.29 -2.34
C ILE A 52 11.76 1.60 -3.75
N ILE A 53 10.89 1.61 -4.76
CA ILE A 53 11.29 1.75 -6.17
C ILE A 53 11.69 3.19 -6.50
N PHE A 54 10.85 4.17 -6.12
CA PHE A 54 11.00 5.58 -6.50
C PHE A 54 11.55 6.47 -5.38
N GLY A 55 11.71 5.96 -4.15
CA GLY A 55 12.21 6.73 -3.01
C GLY A 55 11.16 7.63 -2.35
N LYS A 56 11.51 8.16 -1.17
CA LYS A 56 10.62 8.97 -0.30
C LYS A 56 10.08 10.25 -0.96
N GLU A 57 10.79 10.83 -1.93
CA GLU A 57 10.35 12.06 -2.61
C GLU A 57 9.08 11.86 -3.44
N SER A 58 8.88 10.66 -4.00
CA SER A 58 7.66 10.32 -4.74
C SER A 58 6.44 10.16 -3.81
N ALA A 59 6.66 9.72 -2.57
CA ALA A 59 5.59 9.50 -1.60
C ALA A 59 4.97 10.78 -1.05
N VAL A 60 5.73 11.88 -1.03
CA VAL A 60 5.22 13.20 -0.63
C VAL A 60 4.26 13.74 -1.71
N LYS A 61 4.57 13.52 -3.00
CA LYS A 61 3.70 13.96 -4.10
C LYS A 61 2.47 13.07 -4.29
N ASN A 62 2.59 11.77 -4.09
CA ASN A 62 1.45 10.83 -4.18
C ASN A 62 0.54 10.81 -2.95
N GLN A 63 0.86 11.55 -1.88
CA GLN A 63 0.12 11.56 -0.62
C GLN A 63 -1.31 12.10 -0.75
N ALA A 64 -1.53 13.02 -1.70
CA ALA A 64 -2.84 13.61 -1.99
C ALA A 64 -3.79 12.67 -2.76
N HIS A 65 -3.26 11.60 -3.38
CA HIS A 65 -4.01 10.71 -4.27
C HIS A 65 -4.24 9.30 -3.68
N LYS A 66 -4.06 9.13 -2.37
CA LYS A 66 -4.31 7.84 -1.72
C LYS A 66 -5.82 7.61 -1.55
N SER A 67 -6.42 6.93 -2.51
CA SER A 67 -7.70 6.25 -2.32
C SER A 67 -7.45 5.04 -1.42
N TYR A 68 -7.84 5.13 -0.15
CA TYR A 68 -7.84 3.99 0.75
C TYR A 68 -9.16 3.23 0.57
N ASP A 69 -9.09 2.02 0.03
CA ASP A 69 -10.23 1.11 -0.03
C ASP A 69 -10.65 0.67 1.39
N THR A 70 -11.89 0.23 1.55
CA THR A 70 -12.45 -0.17 2.85
C THR A 70 -11.61 -1.25 3.52
N GLU A 71 -11.07 -2.21 2.75
CA GLU A 71 -10.16 -3.24 3.26
C GLU A 71 -8.86 -2.65 3.82
N ALA A 72 -8.26 -1.68 3.14
CA ALA A 72 -7.06 -0.99 3.61
C ALA A 72 -7.34 -0.19 4.89
N ILE A 73 -8.51 0.43 5.00
CA ILE A 73 -8.94 1.12 6.23
C ILE A 73 -9.03 0.13 7.39
N HIS A 74 -9.65 -1.03 7.18
CA HIS A 74 -9.77 -2.08 8.20
C HIS A 74 -8.39 -2.61 8.64
N GLU A 75 -7.48 -2.86 7.70
CA GLU A 75 -6.12 -3.29 8.05
C GLU A 75 -5.37 -2.24 8.87
N ILE A 76 -5.49 -0.96 8.53
CA ILE A 76 -4.84 0.13 9.27
C ILE A 76 -5.41 0.24 10.69
N LEU A 77 -6.72 0.10 10.86
CA LEU A 77 -7.36 0.10 12.18
C LEU A 77 -7.01 -1.16 12.99
N ASN A 78 -6.91 -2.32 12.35
CA ASN A 78 -6.47 -3.55 13.00
C ASN A 78 -5.01 -3.44 13.45
N TYR A 79 -4.14 -2.84 12.64
CA TYR A 79 -2.76 -2.55 13.00
C TYR A 79 -2.68 -1.62 14.22
N GLN A 80 -3.59 -0.64 14.32
CA GLN A 80 -3.69 0.23 15.50
C GLN A 80 -3.96 -0.56 16.78
N SER A 81 -4.96 -1.45 16.76
CA SER A 81 -5.33 -2.27 17.92
C SER A 81 -4.23 -3.28 18.29
N LYS A 82 -3.65 -3.97 17.29
CA LYS A 82 -2.56 -4.94 17.51
C LYS A 82 -1.33 -4.33 18.16
N ASN A 83 -1.00 -3.08 17.82
CA ASN A 83 0.17 -2.38 18.34
C ASN A 83 -0.17 -1.36 19.44
N SER A 84 -1.43 -1.30 19.89
CA SER A 84 -1.90 -0.34 20.89
C SER A 84 -1.48 1.11 20.62
N LEU A 85 -1.58 1.54 19.35
CA LEU A 85 -1.14 2.87 18.91
C LEU A 85 -2.23 3.93 19.11
N SER A 86 -1.83 5.14 19.48
CA SER A 86 -2.73 6.30 19.47
C SER A 86 -3.03 6.75 18.03
N ASN A 87 -4.14 7.48 17.85
CA ASN A 87 -4.51 8.02 16.53
C ASN A 87 -3.39 8.91 15.94
N SER A 88 -2.65 9.64 16.77
CA SER A 88 -1.52 10.48 16.34
C SER A 88 -0.31 9.65 15.90
N GLN A 89 -0.01 8.54 16.58
CA GLN A 89 1.08 7.64 16.23
C GLN A 89 0.77 6.88 14.94
N LEU A 90 -0.46 6.37 14.82
CA LEU A 90 -0.94 5.71 13.61
C LEU A 90 -0.93 6.67 12.41
N ALA A 91 -1.41 7.89 12.62
CA ALA A 91 -1.39 8.97 11.63
C ALA A 91 0.03 9.28 11.15
N ARG A 92 1.01 9.35 12.07
CA ARG A 92 2.42 9.56 11.72
C ARG A 92 3.01 8.37 10.98
N HIS A 93 2.67 7.15 11.38
CA HIS A 93 3.16 5.91 10.75
C HIS A 93 2.69 5.79 9.31
N PHE A 94 1.41 6.00 9.05
CA PHE A 94 0.81 5.89 7.72
C PHE A 94 0.78 7.22 6.94
N ARG A 95 1.31 8.29 7.54
CA ARG A 95 1.31 9.66 7.04
C ARG A 95 -0.08 10.13 6.59
N ILE A 96 -1.09 9.89 7.42
CA ILE A 96 -2.47 10.36 7.23
C ILE A 96 -2.82 11.38 8.31
N SER A 97 -3.86 12.18 8.11
CA SER A 97 -4.27 13.12 9.16
C SER A 97 -4.91 12.37 10.33
N ARG A 98 -4.68 12.82 11.56
CA ARG A 98 -5.39 12.32 12.76
C ARG A 98 -6.92 12.39 12.60
N ASN A 99 -7.41 13.37 11.84
CA ASN A 99 -8.82 13.56 11.55
C ASN A 99 -9.35 12.48 10.59
N THR A 100 -8.51 12.04 9.64
CA THR A 100 -8.83 10.92 8.74
C THR A 100 -8.99 9.62 9.53
N VAL A 101 -8.08 9.34 10.47
CA VAL A 101 -8.18 8.18 11.37
C VAL A 101 -9.45 8.24 12.23
N ALA A 102 -9.75 9.42 12.80
CA ALA A 102 -10.97 9.62 13.58
C ALA A 102 -12.24 9.43 12.73
N LYS A 103 -12.22 9.89 11.47
CA LYS A 103 -13.33 9.73 10.52
C LYS A 103 -13.54 8.27 10.13
N TRP A 104 -12.46 7.50 9.91
CA TRP A 104 -12.53 6.07 9.66
C TRP A 104 -13.16 5.33 10.83
N LYS A 105 -12.71 5.58 12.06
CA LYS A 105 -13.32 5.00 13.27
C LYS A 105 -14.80 5.32 13.48
N LYS A 106 -15.29 6.42 12.89
CA LYS A 106 -16.70 6.83 13.00
C LYS A 106 -17.58 6.25 11.89
N ASN A 107 -16.99 5.99 10.73
CA ASN A 107 -17.68 5.50 9.52
C ASN A 107 -17.55 3.97 9.32
N THR A 108 -16.81 3.29 10.19
CA THR A 108 -16.67 1.83 10.27
C THR A 108 -17.37 1.33 11.52
#